data_AF-A0A0A1TRD3-F1
#
_entry.id   AF-A0A0A1TRD3-F1
#
_cell.length_a   1.000
_cell.length_b   1.000
_cell.length_c   1.000
_cell.angle_alpha   90.00
_cell.angle_beta   90.00
_cell.angle_gamma   90.00
#
_symmetry.space_group_name_H-M   'P 1'
#
loop_
_entity.id
_entity.type
_entity.pdbx_description
1 polymer ?
#
loop_
_entity_poly.entity_id
_entity_poly.type
_entity_poly.pdbx_seq_one_letter_code
_entity_poly.pdbx_strand_id
1 'polypeptide(L)'
;MSAVGRNGKLMASLRQGASPMRRLKLSNRSASFSSSAQSSKSSRSSTPLWLAAGLGVTAPLAYTLLNSNSNDAVKLDTSSLAEKDAQKKREGAVGDDSPMRLRMEKFIKEQQQIIVKELEKVDGGKFRKDEWSRPNGGGGITCVLQDGKVFEKAGVGISVVYGSLPKPAIAKMRANHKNLDPNVESLDFFAAGLSMVLHPHNPMAPTVHLNYRYFETANPDGTSQAWWFGGGSDLTPSYLFDEDAIHFHKTLKDACDSHDKTYFPRFKKWCDEYFSNKHRGECRGVGGIFFDDLDDSERDQDNTFAFIQDCLKSFLPSYMPILERRKDMPFTKEEKEWQQIRRGKYVEFNLVHDRGTAFGLNTPGSRVESILMSLPLTATWKYMHEPAPKSREQRLVDVLREPKEWV
;
A
#
# COMPACT_ATOMS: atom_id res chain seq x y z
N MET A 1 19.37 -53.91 39.69
CA MET A 1 20.50 -53.05 40.09
C MET A 1 20.02 -51.61 39.93
N SER A 2 19.27 -51.09 40.91
CA SER A 2 19.76 -50.43 42.14
C SER A 2 20.43 -49.10 41.80
N ALA A 3 20.15 -47.94 42.39
CA ALA A 3 19.15 -47.43 43.32
C ALA A 3 19.45 -45.90 43.40
N VAL A 4 18.47 -44.98 43.46
CA VAL A 4 18.02 -44.24 44.69
C VAL A 4 19.09 -43.27 45.25
N GLY A 5 18.82 -42.03 45.66
CA GLY A 5 17.58 -41.32 46.02
C GLY A 5 17.87 -39.81 46.21
N ARG A 6 16.87 -38.93 46.10
CA ARG A 6 15.91 -38.47 47.14
C ARG A 6 16.43 -37.35 48.06
N ASN A 7 15.74 -36.21 47.99
CA ASN A 7 15.13 -35.39 49.07
C ASN A 7 14.39 -34.23 48.36
N GLY A 8 13.08 -33.93 48.46
CA GLY A 8 12.04 -34.13 49.49
C GLY A 8 12.32 -33.23 50.70
N LYS A 9 11.48 -32.33 51.23
CA LYS A 9 10.07 -31.92 51.12
C LYS A 9 9.91 -30.61 51.94
N LEU A 10 8.90 -29.78 51.66
CA LEU A 10 7.88 -29.22 52.60
C LEU A 10 7.07 -28.14 51.81
N MET A 11 5.76 -28.31 51.54
CA MET A 11 4.58 -27.99 52.39
C MET A 11 4.53 -26.49 52.76
N ALA A 12 3.45 -25.71 52.65
CA ALA A 12 2.03 -25.99 52.49
C ALA A 12 1.25 -24.72 52.08
N SER A 13 0.16 -24.89 51.32
CA SER A 13 -1.20 -24.40 51.61
C SER A 13 -1.39 -22.97 52.16
N LEU A 14 -2.17 -22.17 51.42
CA LEU A 14 -3.23 -21.33 51.98
C LEU A 14 -4.33 -21.11 50.93
N ARG A 15 -5.42 -21.88 51.07
CA ARG A 15 -6.77 -21.49 50.63
C ARG A 15 -7.41 -20.69 51.78
N GLN A 16 -8.05 -19.57 51.47
CA GLN A 16 -9.40 -19.15 51.92
C GLN A 16 -9.59 -17.65 51.69
N GLY A 17 -10.76 -17.25 51.21
CA GLY A 17 -11.15 -15.84 51.11
C GLY A 17 -12.25 -15.55 50.08
N ALA A 18 -13.34 -16.31 50.09
CA ALA A 18 -14.58 -15.89 49.43
C ALA A 18 -15.46 -15.15 50.43
N SER A 19 -15.91 -13.95 50.09
CA SER A 19 -17.15 -13.36 50.61
C SER A 19 -17.68 -12.25 49.68
N PRO A 20 -19.01 -12.02 49.67
CA PRO A 20 -19.73 -11.54 48.50
C PRO A 20 -20.19 -10.08 48.60
N MET A 21 -20.80 -9.63 47.49
CA MET A 21 -21.87 -8.63 47.42
C MET A 21 -21.46 -7.19 47.07
N ARG A 22 -21.81 -6.75 45.85
CA ARG A 22 -22.79 -5.68 45.60
C ARG A 22 -23.17 -5.60 44.12
N ARG A 23 -24.40 -6.02 43.81
CA ARG A 23 -25.11 -5.68 42.56
C ARG A 23 -25.35 -4.18 42.53
N LEU A 24 -24.76 -3.45 41.59
CA LEU A 24 -25.32 -2.17 41.16
C LEU A 24 -26.38 -2.44 40.08
N LYS A 25 -27.63 -2.11 40.40
CA LYS A 25 -28.72 -1.96 39.43
C LYS A 25 -28.45 -0.67 38.65
N LEU A 26 -28.20 -0.78 37.35
CA LEU A 26 -28.33 0.35 36.42
C LEU A 26 -29.66 0.21 35.69
N SER A 27 -30.52 1.19 35.95
CA SER A 27 -31.88 1.33 35.44
C SER A 27 -31.88 1.68 33.96
N ASN A 28 -32.77 1.02 33.22
CA ASN A 28 -33.23 1.37 31.89
C ASN A 28 -33.58 2.86 31.77
N ARG A 29 -33.01 3.53 30.76
CA ARG A 29 -33.66 4.66 30.09
C ARG A 29 -33.49 4.51 28.59
N SER A 30 -34.51 3.91 27.99
CA SER A 30 -34.87 4.07 26.58
C SER A 30 -35.34 5.50 26.33
N ALA A 31 -34.69 6.21 25.41
CA ALA A 31 -35.22 7.44 24.84
C ALA A 31 -35.57 7.18 23.36
N SER A 32 -36.82 6.82 23.14
CA SER A 32 -37.49 6.88 21.84
C SER A 32 -37.92 8.33 21.58
N PHE A 33 -37.44 8.93 20.50
CA PHE A 33 -38.05 10.15 19.96
C PHE A 33 -38.83 9.80 18.70
N SER A 34 -40.12 10.11 18.74
CA SER A 34 -41.06 10.07 17.62
C SER A 34 -41.63 11.48 17.39
N SER A 35 -42.30 11.62 16.24
CA SER A 35 -43.03 12.78 15.72
C SER A 35 -42.13 13.82 15.01
N SER A 36 -42.50 14.38 13.87
CA SER A 36 -43.76 14.37 13.13
C SER A 36 -43.49 14.75 11.66
N ALA A 37 -44.24 14.14 10.76
CA ALA A 37 -44.35 14.57 9.38
C ALA A 37 -45.41 15.67 9.27
N GLN A 38 -45.15 16.72 8.51
CA GLN A 38 -46.20 17.52 7.87
C GLN A 38 -45.69 18.13 6.57
N SER A 39 -46.38 17.79 5.49
CA SER A 39 -46.27 18.39 4.17
C SER A 39 -46.92 19.78 4.15
N SER A 40 -46.46 20.71 3.30
CA SER A 40 -47.11 20.95 2.00
C SER A 40 -46.73 22.29 1.34
N LYS A 41 -46.67 22.21 0.00
CA LYS A 41 -47.06 23.18 -1.03
C LYS A 41 -46.11 24.31 -1.48
N SER A 42 -45.98 24.32 -2.81
CA SER A 42 -45.39 25.28 -3.73
C SER A 42 -46.21 26.56 -3.91
N SER A 43 -45.56 27.65 -4.34
CA SER A 43 -46.03 28.47 -5.47
C SER A 43 -44.90 29.32 -6.07
N ARG A 44 -45.13 29.81 -7.29
CA ARG A 44 -44.19 30.37 -8.28
C ARG A 44 -44.35 31.89 -8.45
N SER A 45 -43.28 32.51 -9.00
CA SER A 45 -43.22 33.77 -9.77
C SER A 45 -43.41 35.07 -8.97
N SER A 46 -42.84 36.23 -9.32
CA SER A 46 -42.40 36.78 -10.61
C SER A 46 -41.39 37.94 -10.42
N THR A 47 -40.64 38.25 -11.48
CA THR A 47 -39.78 39.45 -11.67
C THR A 47 -40.59 40.75 -11.81
N PRO A 48 -39.95 41.94 -11.67
CA PRO A 48 -39.62 42.70 -12.90
C PRO A 48 -38.29 43.48 -12.86
N LEU A 49 -37.77 43.72 -14.07
CA LEU A 49 -36.72 44.67 -14.44
C LEU A 49 -37.27 46.10 -14.49
N TRP A 50 -36.42 47.11 -14.21
CA TRP A 50 -36.47 48.42 -14.86
C TRP A 50 -35.05 48.94 -15.15
N LEU A 51 -34.88 49.46 -16.37
CA LEU A 51 -33.71 50.14 -16.95
C LEU A 51 -33.90 51.66 -16.85
N ALA A 52 -32.83 52.44 -16.67
CA ALA A 52 -32.33 53.44 -17.64
C ALA A 52 -31.42 54.55 -17.05
N ALA A 53 -30.32 54.81 -17.78
CA ALA A 53 -29.58 56.08 -18.02
C ALA A 53 -28.95 56.86 -16.82
N GLY A 54 -27.76 57.48 -16.88
CA GLY A 54 -26.74 57.76 -17.91
C GLY A 54 -25.74 58.83 -17.39
N LEU A 55 -24.63 59.05 -18.13
CA LEU A 55 -23.66 60.18 -18.09
C LEU A 55 -22.43 60.16 -17.13
N GLY A 56 -21.31 59.65 -17.67
CA GLY A 56 -20.01 60.34 -17.87
C GLY A 56 -19.25 61.04 -16.73
N VAL A 57 -18.02 60.58 -16.43
CA VAL A 57 -16.80 61.41 -16.29
C VAL A 57 -15.58 60.56 -16.67
N THR A 58 -14.77 61.06 -17.60
CA THR A 58 -13.47 60.56 -18.04
C THR A 58 -12.33 61.08 -17.13
N ALA A 59 -11.28 60.25 -16.97
CA ALA A 59 -10.00 60.50 -16.26
C ALA A 59 -10.05 60.47 -14.71
N PRO A 60 -9.33 59.50 -14.07
CA PRO A 60 -7.88 59.42 -14.14
C PRO A 60 -7.35 57.97 -14.27
N LEU A 61 -7.26 57.46 -15.50
CA LEU A 61 -6.56 56.20 -15.79
C LEU A 61 -5.06 56.41 -16.11
N ALA A 62 -4.60 57.66 -16.13
CA ALA A 62 -3.24 58.04 -16.53
C ALA A 62 -2.26 58.26 -15.37
N TYR A 63 -2.72 58.28 -14.11
CA TYR A 63 -1.84 58.49 -12.95
C TYR A 63 -1.35 57.18 -12.31
N THR A 64 -2.03 56.06 -12.58
CA THR A 64 -1.64 54.72 -12.08
C THR A 64 -0.65 53.98 -13.00
N LEU A 65 -0.28 54.54 -14.16
CA LEU A 65 0.65 53.91 -15.11
C LEU A 65 2.09 54.47 -15.07
N LEU A 66 2.39 55.44 -14.20
CA LEU A 66 3.72 56.07 -14.13
C LEU A 66 4.46 55.90 -12.80
N ASN A 67 3.90 55.14 -11.84
CA ASN A 67 4.56 54.86 -10.55
C ASN A 67 4.86 53.38 -10.28
N SER A 68 4.71 52.51 -11.28
CA SER A 68 5.13 51.11 -11.18
C SER A 68 6.53 50.92 -11.76
N ASN A 69 7.57 51.28 -10.99
CA ASN A 69 8.90 50.72 -11.16
C ASN A 69 9.78 50.99 -9.95
N SER A 70 9.79 50.07 -9.00
CA SER A 70 11.02 49.53 -8.37
C SER A 70 10.64 48.47 -7.34
N ASN A 71 11.22 47.26 -7.51
CA ASN A 71 11.08 46.04 -6.68
C ASN A 71 10.03 45.00 -7.08
N ASP A 72 9.74 44.83 -8.37
CA ASP A 72 9.37 43.50 -8.86
C ASP A 72 10.66 42.74 -9.16
N ALA A 73 11.17 42.02 -8.16
CA ALA A 73 12.02 40.89 -8.44
C ALA A 73 11.23 39.95 -9.36
N VAL A 74 11.72 39.76 -10.57
CA VAL A 74 11.17 38.82 -11.55
C VAL A 74 10.98 37.47 -10.84
N LYS A 75 9.71 37.09 -10.58
CA LYS A 75 9.36 35.74 -10.12
C LYS A 75 9.68 34.77 -11.26
N LEU A 76 10.93 34.34 -11.32
CA LEU A 76 11.43 33.35 -12.26
C LEU A 76 10.82 31.99 -11.87
N ASP A 77 9.81 31.61 -12.66
CA ASP A 77 9.13 30.32 -12.77
C ASP A 77 8.31 29.83 -11.56
N THR A 78 7.04 30.22 -11.53
CA THR A 78 6.03 29.76 -10.56
C THR A 78 5.41 28.41 -10.89
N SER A 79 5.92 27.68 -11.89
CA SER A 79 5.35 26.39 -12.29
C SER A 79 5.59 25.33 -11.20
N SER A 80 4.52 24.61 -10.86
CA SER A 80 4.58 23.47 -9.95
C SER A 80 5.42 22.34 -10.54
N LEU A 81 5.97 21.48 -9.68
CA LEU A 81 6.71 20.29 -10.12
C LEU A 81 5.93 19.44 -11.14
N ALA A 82 4.61 19.31 -10.94
CA ALA A 82 3.71 18.58 -11.83
C ALA A 82 3.61 19.24 -13.22
N GLU A 83 3.57 20.57 -13.29
CA GLU A 83 3.52 21.32 -14.56
C GLU A 83 4.83 21.21 -15.32
N LYS A 84 5.97 21.29 -14.63
CA LYS A 84 7.31 21.10 -15.20
C LYS A 84 7.46 19.70 -15.82
N ASP A 85 7.05 18.67 -15.08
CA ASP A 85 7.10 17.29 -15.56
C ASP A 85 6.10 17.05 -16.72
N ALA A 86 4.92 17.68 -16.68
CA ALA A 86 3.95 17.61 -17.78
C ALA A 86 4.47 18.32 -19.04
N GLN A 87 5.19 19.42 -18.90
CA GLN A 87 5.84 20.13 -20.00
C GLN A 87 6.95 19.27 -20.63
N LYS A 88 7.86 18.72 -19.82
CA LYS A 88 8.92 17.82 -20.32
C LYS A 88 8.36 16.63 -21.11
N LYS A 89 7.25 16.04 -20.63
CA LYS A 89 6.55 14.95 -21.34
C LYS A 89 5.94 15.38 -22.69
N ARG A 90 5.64 16.66 -22.89
CA ARG A 90 5.15 17.21 -24.18
C ARG A 90 6.30 17.55 -25.13
N GLU A 91 7.44 17.97 -24.59
CA GLU A 91 8.61 18.42 -25.36
C GLU A 91 9.42 17.27 -25.96
N GLY A 92 9.40 16.08 -25.35
CA GLY A 92 10.14 14.93 -25.86
C GLY A 92 9.71 13.60 -25.25
N ALA A 93 10.30 12.52 -25.78
CA ALA A 93 10.14 11.19 -25.22
C ALA A 93 10.92 11.04 -23.91
N VAL A 94 10.38 10.28 -22.96
CA VAL A 94 11.08 9.94 -21.72
C VAL A 94 12.19 8.93 -22.03
N GLY A 95 13.44 9.39 -21.92
CA GLY A 95 14.69 8.64 -22.10
C GLY A 95 15.48 8.49 -20.79
N ASP A 96 16.71 8.00 -20.89
CA ASP A 96 17.58 7.72 -19.74
C ASP A 96 18.10 8.99 -19.05
N ASP A 97 18.17 10.10 -19.80
CA ASP A 97 18.53 11.45 -19.34
C ASP A 97 17.35 12.21 -18.70
N SER A 98 16.14 11.67 -18.79
CA SER A 98 14.96 12.26 -18.17
C SER A 98 15.03 12.14 -16.63
N PRO A 99 14.40 13.06 -15.89
CA PRO A 99 14.30 12.94 -14.43
C PRO A 99 13.78 11.57 -14.02
N MET A 100 14.32 11.01 -12.93
CA MET A 100 13.95 9.68 -12.44
C MET A 100 12.44 9.54 -12.20
N ARG A 101 11.77 10.63 -11.79
CA ARG A 101 10.31 10.73 -11.69
C ARG A 101 9.57 10.27 -12.96
N LEU A 102 10.01 10.75 -14.13
CA LEU A 102 9.41 10.42 -15.42
C LEU A 102 9.76 8.98 -15.84
N ARG A 103 11.01 8.56 -15.62
CA ARG A 103 11.49 7.20 -15.92
C ARG A 103 10.74 6.15 -15.10
N MET A 104 10.54 6.41 -13.80
CA MET A 104 9.75 5.56 -12.92
C MET A 104 8.27 5.54 -13.31
N GLU A 105 7.64 6.70 -13.60
CA GLU A 105 6.25 6.77 -14.07
C GLU A 105 6.03 5.92 -15.34
N LYS A 106 6.94 6.04 -16.32
CA LYS A 106 6.90 5.26 -17.56
C LYS A 106 7.02 3.77 -17.26
N PHE A 107 8.03 3.39 -16.48
CA PHE A 107 8.31 2.00 -16.15
C PHE A 107 7.14 1.31 -15.45
N ILE A 108 6.55 1.91 -14.42
CA ILE A 108 5.41 1.30 -13.70
C ILE A 108 4.16 1.19 -14.57
N LYS A 109 3.92 2.15 -15.48
CA LYS A 109 2.80 2.08 -16.44
C LYS A 109 2.96 0.92 -17.41
N GLU A 110 4.16 0.73 -17.94
CA GLU A 110 4.50 -0.40 -18.82
C GLU A 110 4.34 -1.73 -18.08
N GLN A 111 4.88 -1.85 -16.87
CA GLN A 111 4.77 -3.07 -16.08
C GLN A 111 3.33 -3.38 -15.66
N GLN A 112 2.51 -2.38 -15.31
CA GLN A 112 1.09 -2.60 -15.04
C GLN A 112 0.38 -3.22 -16.24
N GLN A 113 0.63 -2.71 -17.46
CA GLN A 113 0.01 -3.23 -18.68
C GLN A 113 0.42 -4.68 -18.95
N ILE A 114 1.72 -4.99 -18.80
CA ILE A 114 2.25 -6.34 -18.98
C ILE A 114 1.62 -7.31 -17.97
N ILE A 115 1.63 -6.95 -16.69
CA ILE A 115 1.07 -7.78 -15.61
C ILE A 115 -0.42 -7.99 -15.83
N VAL A 116 -1.20 -6.93 -16.05
CA VAL A 116 -2.65 -7.04 -16.29
C VAL A 116 -2.94 -7.97 -17.47
N LYS A 117 -2.21 -7.83 -18.57
CA LYS A 117 -2.38 -8.69 -19.76
C LYS A 117 -2.14 -10.17 -19.45
N GLU A 118 -1.08 -10.51 -18.72
CA GLU A 118 -0.80 -11.90 -18.36
C GLU A 118 -1.83 -12.45 -17.35
N LEU A 119 -2.30 -11.63 -16.42
CA LEU A 119 -3.35 -12.04 -15.48
C LEU A 119 -4.70 -12.27 -16.19
N GLU A 120 -5.08 -11.41 -17.14
CA GLU A 120 -6.28 -11.61 -17.97
C GLU A 120 -6.19 -12.89 -18.81
N LYS A 121 -5.01 -13.22 -19.31
CA LYS A 121 -4.79 -14.44 -20.11
C LYS A 121 -5.05 -15.70 -19.28
N VAL A 122 -4.60 -15.72 -18.03
CA VAL A 122 -4.77 -16.88 -17.15
C VAL A 122 -6.18 -16.96 -16.57
N ASP A 123 -6.79 -15.83 -16.21
CA ASP A 123 -8.16 -15.83 -15.67
C ASP A 123 -9.23 -16.04 -16.75
N GLY A 124 -9.02 -15.46 -17.93
CA GLY A 124 -10.03 -15.35 -19.00
C GLY A 124 -11.04 -14.23 -18.80
N GLY A 125 -11.06 -13.56 -17.63
CA GLY A 125 -11.78 -12.32 -17.37
C GLY A 125 -11.02 -11.07 -17.79
N LYS A 126 -11.68 -9.90 -17.70
CA LYS A 126 -11.10 -8.58 -18.01
C LYS A 126 -11.03 -7.70 -16.78
N PHE A 127 -9.94 -6.95 -16.65
CA PHE A 127 -9.83 -5.94 -15.58
C PHE A 127 -10.67 -4.72 -15.93
N ARG A 128 -11.44 -4.23 -14.96
CA ARG A 128 -11.99 -2.88 -15.00
C ARG A 128 -10.86 -1.89 -14.73
N LYS A 129 -10.55 -1.07 -15.73
CA LYS A 129 -9.60 0.03 -15.63
C LYS A 129 -10.32 1.30 -15.18
N ASP A 130 -9.83 1.92 -14.12
CA ASP A 130 -10.29 3.22 -13.64
C ASP A 130 -9.11 4.21 -13.58
N GLU A 131 -9.15 5.22 -14.45
CA GLU A 131 -8.16 6.29 -14.48
C GLU A 131 -8.69 7.49 -13.70
N TRP A 132 -7.87 8.04 -12.80
CA TRP A 132 -8.28 9.12 -11.92
C TRP A 132 -7.16 10.15 -11.77
N SER A 133 -7.54 11.39 -11.51
CA SER A 133 -6.63 12.53 -11.34
C SER A 133 -6.79 13.16 -9.96
N ARG A 134 -5.79 13.92 -9.51
CA ARG A 134 -5.86 14.72 -8.28
C ARG A 134 -5.85 16.22 -8.62
N PRO A 135 -6.53 17.06 -7.81
CA PRO A 135 -6.50 18.52 -8.01
C PRO A 135 -5.09 19.11 -7.98
N ASN A 136 -4.21 18.59 -7.11
CA ASN A 136 -2.85 19.09 -6.91
C ASN A 136 -1.82 18.47 -7.87
N GLY A 137 -2.28 17.86 -8.97
CA GLY A 137 -1.41 17.19 -9.95
C GLY A 137 -1.24 15.70 -9.69
N GLY A 138 -1.01 14.96 -10.79
CA GLY A 138 -0.91 13.51 -10.78
C GLY A 138 -2.27 12.81 -10.79
N GLY A 139 -2.30 11.57 -10.29
CA GLY A 139 -3.42 10.66 -10.41
C GLY A 139 -2.99 9.20 -10.28
N GLY A 140 -3.72 8.31 -10.94
CA GLY A 140 -3.39 6.90 -10.97
C GLY A 140 -4.27 6.11 -11.93
N ILE A 141 -3.92 4.84 -12.08
CA ILE A 141 -4.71 3.86 -12.83
C ILE A 141 -4.92 2.67 -11.92
N THR A 142 -6.17 2.41 -11.59
CA THR A 142 -6.57 1.27 -10.76
C THR A 142 -7.22 0.22 -11.65
N CYS A 143 -6.57 -0.93 -11.81
CA CYS A 143 -7.13 -2.07 -12.53
C CYS A 143 -7.66 -3.08 -11.50
N VAL A 144 -8.95 -3.40 -11.55
CA VAL A 144 -9.57 -4.41 -10.67
C VAL A 144 -10.28 -5.48 -11.49
N LEU A 145 -10.02 -6.73 -11.17
CA LEU A 145 -10.80 -7.89 -11.61
C LEU A 145 -11.42 -8.52 -10.37
N GLN A 146 -12.71 -8.82 -10.43
CA GLN A 146 -13.47 -9.41 -9.33
C GLN A 146 -14.38 -10.50 -9.90
N ASP A 147 -14.63 -11.54 -9.10
CA ASP A 147 -15.48 -12.66 -9.50
C ASP A 147 -14.97 -13.36 -10.78
N GLY A 148 -13.64 -13.41 -10.93
CA GLY A 148 -12.94 -14.10 -12.00
C GLY A 148 -12.88 -15.61 -11.80
N LYS A 149 -12.43 -16.33 -12.84
CA LYS A 149 -12.36 -17.80 -12.79
C LYS A 149 -11.20 -18.29 -11.93
N VAL A 150 -10.08 -17.58 -12.00
CA VAL A 150 -8.84 -17.91 -11.27
C VAL A 150 -8.69 -16.99 -10.07
N PHE A 151 -8.98 -15.71 -10.23
CA PHE A 151 -8.93 -14.73 -9.15
C PHE A 151 -10.31 -14.38 -8.64
N GLU A 152 -10.53 -14.57 -7.34
CA GLU A 152 -11.75 -14.08 -6.69
C GLU A 152 -11.73 -12.54 -6.64
N LYS A 153 -10.54 -11.97 -6.40
CA LYS A 153 -10.28 -10.54 -6.54
C LYS A 153 -8.81 -10.31 -6.86
N ALA A 154 -8.54 -9.48 -7.85
CA ALA A 154 -7.20 -9.08 -8.26
C ALA A 154 -7.17 -7.57 -8.47
N GLY A 155 -6.16 -6.91 -7.90
CA GLY A 155 -6.00 -5.47 -7.97
C GLY A 155 -4.58 -5.10 -8.34
N VAL A 156 -4.42 -4.32 -9.42
CA VAL A 156 -3.12 -3.81 -9.89
C VAL A 156 -3.26 -2.30 -10.03
N GLY A 157 -2.70 -1.54 -9.09
CA GLY A 157 -2.81 -0.09 -9.03
C GLY A 157 -1.48 0.59 -9.27
N ILE A 158 -1.50 1.68 -10.04
CA ILE A 158 -0.40 2.65 -10.05
C ILE A 158 -0.90 3.98 -9.50
N SER A 159 -0.03 4.67 -8.78
CA SER A 159 -0.24 6.04 -8.34
C SER A 159 0.95 6.90 -8.75
N VAL A 160 0.70 8.12 -9.19
CA VAL A 160 1.70 9.15 -9.49
C VAL A 160 1.21 10.41 -8.83
N VAL A 161 1.85 10.81 -7.74
CA VAL A 161 1.35 11.83 -6.82
C VAL A 161 2.38 12.94 -6.70
N TYR A 162 1.88 14.17 -6.84
CA TYR A 162 2.61 15.39 -6.54
C TYR A 162 1.98 16.07 -5.33
N GLY A 163 2.77 16.86 -4.61
CA GLY A 163 2.27 17.71 -3.54
C GLY A 163 3.40 18.48 -2.86
N SER A 164 3.07 19.10 -1.73
CA SER A 164 4.04 19.82 -0.91
C SER A 164 4.00 19.28 0.52
N LEU A 165 5.17 18.94 1.06
CA LEU A 165 5.35 18.50 2.44
C LEU A 165 5.46 19.72 3.34
N PRO A 166 4.59 19.87 4.36
CA PRO A 166 4.75 20.92 5.35
C PRO A 166 5.89 20.60 6.32
N LYS A 167 6.50 21.62 6.92
CA LYS A 167 7.60 21.52 7.89
C LYS A 167 7.47 20.39 8.94
N PRO A 168 6.30 20.12 9.57
CA PRO A 168 6.15 19.01 10.51
C PRO A 168 6.30 17.63 9.88
N ALA A 169 5.92 17.46 8.61
CA ALA A 169 6.11 16.21 7.87
C ALA A 169 7.59 16.02 7.51
N ILE A 170 8.25 17.09 7.07
CA ILE A 170 9.70 17.10 6.78
C ILE A 170 10.49 16.68 8.03
N ALA A 171 10.18 17.26 9.19
CA ALA A 171 10.84 16.93 10.46
C ALA A 171 10.71 15.44 10.85
N LYS A 172 9.57 14.80 10.56
CA LYS A 172 9.38 13.36 10.78
C LYS A 172 10.19 12.51 9.80
N MET A 173 10.22 12.89 8.53
CA MET A 173 10.94 12.16 7.48
C MET A 173 12.46 12.25 7.65
N ARG A 174 12.96 13.35 8.23
CA ARG A 174 14.38 13.52 8.58
C ARG A 174 14.95 12.48 9.54
N ALA A 175 14.10 11.78 10.30
CA ALA A 175 14.57 10.71 11.17
C ALA A 175 15.32 9.62 10.39
N ASN A 176 14.90 9.38 9.14
CA ASN A 176 15.50 8.39 8.24
C ASN A 176 16.26 9.04 7.07
N HIS A 177 15.93 10.27 6.67
CA HIS A 177 16.54 10.94 5.51
C HIS A 177 17.22 12.25 5.91
N LYS A 178 18.49 12.16 6.31
CA LYS A 178 19.26 13.29 6.86
C LYS A 178 19.52 14.42 5.85
N ASN A 179 19.40 14.13 4.56
CA ASN A 179 19.63 15.07 3.46
C ASN A 179 18.49 16.08 3.24
N LEU A 180 17.36 15.94 3.93
CA LEU A 180 16.28 16.92 3.89
C LEU A 180 16.66 18.18 4.70
N ASP A 181 16.54 19.35 4.08
CA ASP A 181 16.78 20.65 4.75
C ASP A 181 15.71 20.91 5.83
N PRO A 182 16.05 21.14 7.11
CA PRO A 182 15.08 21.46 8.15
C PRO A 182 14.54 22.91 8.12
N ASN A 183 15.21 23.80 7.40
CA ASN A 183 14.95 25.24 7.46
C ASN A 183 13.92 25.71 6.43
N VAL A 184 13.49 24.83 5.53
CA VAL A 184 12.46 25.12 4.53
C VAL A 184 11.06 24.99 5.13
N GLU A 185 10.17 25.91 4.78
CA GLU A 185 8.78 25.91 5.23
C GLU A 185 7.94 24.84 4.53
N SER A 186 8.27 24.52 3.28
CA SER A 186 7.65 23.48 2.49
C SER A 186 8.62 22.89 1.47
N LEU A 187 8.47 21.60 1.15
CA LEU A 187 9.21 20.92 0.09
C LEU A 187 8.24 20.27 -0.88
N ASP A 188 8.42 20.56 -2.17
CA ASP A 188 7.69 19.82 -3.19
C ASP A 188 8.17 18.37 -3.22
N PHE A 189 7.21 17.46 -3.40
CA PHE A 189 7.50 16.05 -3.46
C PHE A 189 6.80 15.38 -4.63
N PHE A 190 7.40 14.27 -5.03
CA PHE A 190 6.88 13.31 -5.96
C PHE A 190 6.87 11.93 -5.32
N ALA A 191 5.79 11.19 -5.53
CA ALA A 191 5.71 9.79 -5.17
C ALA A 191 5.04 9.01 -6.30
N ALA A 192 5.70 7.96 -6.80
CA ALA A 192 5.09 7.05 -7.76
C ALA A 192 5.33 5.60 -7.37
N GLY A 193 4.37 4.74 -7.67
CA GLY A 193 4.55 3.31 -7.41
C GLY A 193 3.47 2.44 -8.02
N LEU A 194 3.85 1.18 -8.21
CA LEU A 194 2.95 0.08 -8.54
C LEU A 194 2.71 -0.75 -7.27
N SER A 195 1.43 -0.96 -6.95
CA SER A 195 1.00 -1.81 -5.85
C SER A 195 -0.01 -2.82 -6.36
N MET A 196 0.12 -4.07 -5.92
CA MET A 196 -0.74 -5.15 -6.38
C MET A 196 -1.02 -6.15 -5.26
N VAL A 197 -2.24 -6.66 -5.26
CA VAL A 197 -2.64 -7.82 -4.46
C VAL A 197 -3.52 -8.71 -5.32
N LEU A 198 -3.20 -10.01 -5.32
CA LEU A 198 -3.98 -11.02 -6.04
C LEU A 198 -4.49 -12.06 -5.04
N HIS A 199 -5.81 -12.29 -5.04
CA HIS A 199 -6.47 -13.31 -4.23
C HIS A 199 -7.07 -14.39 -5.15
N PRO A 200 -6.34 -15.50 -5.39
CA PRO A 200 -6.89 -16.63 -6.13
C PRO A 200 -8.15 -17.20 -5.48
N HIS A 201 -9.05 -17.71 -6.32
CA HIS A 201 -10.24 -18.44 -5.89
C HIS A 201 -9.87 -19.80 -5.26
N ASN A 202 -8.89 -20.52 -5.82
CA ASN A 202 -8.48 -21.83 -5.33
C ASN A 202 -7.62 -21.72 -4.05
N PRO A 203 -7.94 -22.42 -2.94
CA PRO A 203 -7.15 -22.40 -1.70
C PRO A 203 -5.71 -22.91 -1.86
N MET A 204 -5.43 -23.71 -2.91
CA MET A 204 -4.08 -24.20 -3.20
C MET A 204 -3.22 -23.12 -3.85
N ALA A 205 -3.81 -22.11 -4.48
CA ALA A 205 -3.10 -21.00 -5.11
C ALA A 205 -2.88 -19.87 -4.08
N PRO A 206 -1.63 -19.43 -3.84
CA PRO A 206 -1.34 -18.45 -2.82
C PRO A 206 -1.80 -17.04 -3.20
N THR A 207 -2.25 -16.27 -2.20
CA THR A 207 -2.32 -14.80 -2.33
C THR A 207 -0.91 -14.26 -2.50
N VAL A 208 -0.74 -13.22 -3.32
CA VAL A 208 0.55 -12.54 -3.48
C VAL A 208 0.35 -11.03 -3.38
N HIS A 209 1.33 -10.37 -2.79
CA HIS A 209 1.42 -8.92 -2.72
C HIS A 209 2.75 -8.45 -3.33
N LEU A 210 2.69 -7.28 -3.95
CA LEU A 210 3.86 -6.60 -4.49
C LEU A 210 3.68 -5.08 -4.35
N ASN A 211 4.76 -4.40 -4.01
CA ASN A 211 4.85 -2.96 -4.06
C ASN A 211 6.24 -2.54 -4.55
N TYR A 212 6.33 -1.63 -5.51
CA TYR A 212 7.58 -0.94 -5.84
C TYR A 212 7.28 0.53 -6.05
N ARG A 213 7.99 1.38 -5.32
CA ARG A 213 7.73 2.81 -5.24
C ARG A 213 9.02 3.61 -5.22
N TYR A 214 8.87 4.85 -5.63
CA TYR A 214 9.89 5.86 -5.63
C TYR A 214 9.33 7.13 -5.00
N PHE A 215 10.13 7.77 -4.19
CA PHE A 215 9.85 9.06 -3.60
C PHE A 215 11.01 10.00 -3.85
N GLU A 216 10.71 11.26 -4.14
CA GLU A 216 11.71 12.32 -4.27
C GLU A 216 11.17 13.65 -3.75
N THR A 217 11.99 14.43 -3.05
CA THR A 217 11.77 15.86 -2.81
C THR A 217 12.51 16.68 -3.85
N ALA A 218 11.91 17.79 -4.28
CA ALA A 218 12.49 18.66 -5.30
C ALA A 218 12.81 20.04 -4.74
N ASN A 219 13.88 20.64 -5.26
CA ASN A 219 14.18 22.06 -5.10
C ASN A 219 13.19 22.90 -5.92
N PRO A 220 13.06 24.22 -5.66
CA PRO A 220 12.15 25.10 -6.40
C PRO A 220 12.38 25.12 -7.92
N ASP A 221 13.62 24.89 -8.37
CA ASP A 221 13.96 24.78 -9.79
C ASP A 221 13.50 23.46 -10.44
N GLY A 222 13.06 22.48 -9.65
CA GLY A 222 12.59 21.16 -10.07
C GLY A 222 13.67 20.06 -10.07
N THR A 223 14.89 20.38 -9.63
CA THR A 223 15.97 19.41 -9.44
C THR A 223 15.75 18.54 -8.21
N SER A 224 16.21 17.30 -8.26
CA SER A 224 16.14 16.35 -7.14
C SER A 224 16.93 16.86 -5.94
N GLN A 225 16.37 16.76 -4.74
CA GLN A 225 17.05 17.04 -3.48
C GLN A 225 17.37 15.75 -2.72
N ALA A 226 16.35 15.00 -2.29
CA ALA A 226 16.50 13.71 -1.64
C ALA A 226 15.54 12.71 -2.28
N TRP A 227 15.97 11.46 -2.40
CA TRP A 227 15.16 10.42 -3.03
C TRP A 227 15.41 9.08 -2.36
N TRP A 228 14.43 8.18 -2.46
CA TRP A 228 14.61 6.79 -2.07
C TRP A 228 13.63 5.90 -2.83
N PHE A 229 14.01 4.64 -2.95
CA PHE A 229 13.14 3.57 -3.39
C PHE A 229 12.70 2.71 -2.20
N GLY A 230 11.51 2.15 -2.35
CA GLY A 230 11.00 1.15 -1.43
C GLY A 230 10.20 0.11 -2.19
N GLY A 231 10.08 -1.08 -1.63
CA GLY A 231 9.32 -2.12 -2.28
C GLY A 231 9.50 -3.50 -1.72
N GLY A 232 9.01 -4.47 -2.47
CA GLY A 232 9.00 -5.85 -2.07
C GLY A 232 7.97 -6.68 -2.80
N SER A 233 8.06 -7.98 -2.59
CA SER A 233 7.08 -8.97 -3.05
C SER A 233 7.03 -10.09 -2.04
N ASP A 234 5.84 -10.51 -1.64
CA ASP A 234 5.64 -11.54 -0.61
C ASP A 234 4.48 -12.48 -0.94
N LEU A 235 4.61 -13.72 -0.48
CA LEU A 235 3.71 -14.82 -0.81
C LEU A 235 2.93 -15.27 0.44
N THR A 236 1.60 -15.35 0.31
CA THR A 236 0.68 -15.73 1.38
C THR A 236 -0.15 -16.96 1.00
N PRO A 237 0.40 -18.18 1.17
CA PRO A 237 -0.33 -19.42 0.93
C PRO A 237 -1.40 -19.69 2.00
N SER A 238 -2.47 -20.38 1.61
CA SER A 238 -3.37 -21.03 2.58
C SER A 238 -2.93 -22.47 2.87
N TYR A 239 -2.30 -23.13 1.90
CA TYR A 239 -1.64 -24.42 2.07
C TYR A 239 -0.18 -24.33 1.64
N LEU A 240 0.71 -24.87 2.46
CA LEU A 240 2.14 -24.79 2.21
C LEU A 240 2.60 -25.87 1.23
N PHE A 241 3.18 -25.43 0.11
CA PHE A 241 3.95 -26.24 -0.84
C PHE A 241 5.39 -25.75 -0.81
N ASP A 242 6.33 -26.61 -0.42
CA ASP A 242 7.72 -26.19 -0.23
C ASP A 242 8.35 -25.77 -1.55
N GLU A 243 8.02 -26.46 -2.64
CA GLU A 243 8.49 -26.16 -3.99
C GLU A 243 8.03 -24.77 -4.49
N ASP A 244 6.87 -24.29 -4.03
CA ASP A 244 6.37 -22.96 -4.41
C ASP A 244 7.10 -21.86 -3.65
N ALA A 245 7.32 -22.06 -2.35
CA ALA A 245 8.07 -21.12 -1.54
C ALA A 245 9.55 -21.05 -2.00
N ILE A 246 10.18 -22.20 -2.27
CA ILE A 246 11.54 -22.26 -2.83
C ILE A 246 11.59 -21.55 -4.19
N HIS A 247 10.66 -21.82 -5.11
CA HIS A 247 10.63 -21.17 -6.43
C HIS A 247 10.50 -19.65 -6.31
N PHE A 248 9.57 -19.19 -5.48
CA PHE A 248 9.34 -17.76 -5.27
C PHE A 248 10.58 -17.06 -4.70
N HIS A 249 11.12 -17.59 -3.59
CA HIS A 249 12.29 -17.03 -2.92
C HIS A 249 13.55 -17.10 -3.79
N LYS A 250 13.76 -18.19 -4.52
CA LYS A 250 14.89 -18.32 -5.46
C LYS A 250 14.84 -17.26 -6.55
N THR A 251 13.68 -17.04 -7.15
CA THR A 251 13.51 -16.05 -8.21
C THR A 251 13.80 -14.62 -7.71
N LEU A 252 13.34 -14.30 -6.50
CA LEU A 252 13.64 -13.01 -5.86
C LEU A 252 15.13 -12.89 -5.50
N LYS A 253 15.74 -13.97 -5.00
CA LYS A 253 17.17 -14.02 -4.68
C LYS A 253 18.02 -13.80 -5.93
N ASP A 254 17.69 -14.43 -7.05
CA ASP A 254 18.42 -14.26 -8.31
C ASP A 254 18.37 -12.79 -8.78
N ALA A 255 17.24 -12.11 -8.61
CA ALA A 255 17.09 -10.68 -8.90
C ALA A 255 17.85 -9.78 -7.91
N CYS A 256 17.98 -10.18 -6.64
CA CYS A 256 18.82 -9.46 -5.68
C CYS A 256 20.32 -9.66 -5.95
N ASP A 257 20.73 -10.91 -6.21
CA ASP A 257 22.12 -11.31 -6.37
C ASP A 257 22.78 -10.71 -7.62
N SER A 258 22.00 -10.31 -8.63
CA SER A 258 22.51 -9.58 -9.80
C SER A 258 22.96 -8.16 -9.48
N HIS A 259 22.56 -7.60 -8.32
CA HIS A 259 22.92 -6.26 -7.87
C HIS A 259 23.84 -6.28 -6.66
N ASP A 260 23.46 -7.03 -5.62
CA ASP A 260 24.25 -7.22 -4.41
C ASP A 260 23.81 -8.48 -3.65
N LYS A 261 24.74 -9.40 -3.40
CA LYS A 261 24.47 -10.68 -2.72
C LYS A 261 24.02 -10.51 -1.26
N THR A 262 24.21 -9.34 -0.67
CA THR A 262 23.75 -9.03 0.69
C THR A 262 22.28 -8.61 0.72
N TYR A 263 21.68 -8.24 -0.42
CA TYR A 263 20.31 -7.75 -0.49
C TYR A 263 19.29 -8.82 -0.09
N PHE A 264 19.36 -10.03 -0.66
CA PHE A 264 18.35 -11.04 -0.38
C PHE A 264 18.29 -11.42 1.12
N PRO A 265 19.40 -11.78 1.81
CA PRO A 265 19.33 -12.09 3.24
C PRO A 265 18.77 -10.95 4.09
N ARG A 266 19.16 -9.69 3.78
CA ARG A 266 18.68 -8.49 4.49
C ARG A 266 17.19 -8.26 4.26
N PHE A 267 16.75 -8.25 3.01
CA PHE A 267 15.38 -7.92 2.63
C PHE A 267 14.40 -9.06 2.92
N LYS A 268 14.85 -10.32 2.91
CA LYS A 268 14.07 -11.47 3.37
C LYS A 268 13.79 -11.37 4.86
N LYS A 269 14.84 -11.15 5.66
CA LYS A 269 14.68 -10.95 7.11
C LYS A 269 13.74 -9.78 7.41
N TRP A 270 13.90 -8.66 6.70
CA TRP A 270 13.02 -7.51 6.88
C TRP A 270 11.56 -7.83 6.48
N CYS A 271 11.36 -8.64 5.43
CA CYS A 271 10.03 -9.11 5.03
C CYS A 271 9.35 -9.93 6.14
N ASP A 272 10.08 -10.86 6.76
CA ASP A 272 9.56 -11.70 7.85
C ASP A 272 9.17 -10.85 9.08
N GLU A 273 9.97 -9.84 9.41
CA GLU A 273 9.71 -8.93 10.52
C GLU A 273 8.55 -7.95 10.23
N TYR A 274 8.48 -7.45 8.99
CA TYR A 274 7.48 -6.46 8.59
C TYR A 274 6.08 -7.07 8.49
N PHE A 275 5.93 -8.21 7.81
CA PHE A 275 4.64 -8.86 7.58
C PHE A 275 4.22 -9.78 8.73
N SER A 276 4.42 -9.34 9.96
CA SER A 276 4.07 -10.07 11.18
C SER A 276 2.78 -9.56 11.82
N ASN A 277 1.80 -10.44 12.03
CA ASN A 277 0.66 -10.16 12.89
C ASN A 277 1.10 -10.27 14.35
N LYS A 278 1.68 -9.20 14.91
CA LYS A 278 2.26 -9.18 16.27
C LYS A 278 1.29 -9.67 17.35
N HIS A 279 0.01 -9.34 17.22
CA HIS A 279 -1.03 -9.75 18.17
C HIS A 279 -1.45 -11.23 18.03
N ARG A 280 -0.97 -11.94 16.99
CA ARG A 280 -1.15 -13.38 16.77
C ARG A 280 0.14 -14.18 16.95
N GLY A 281 1.30 -13.51 16.95
CA GLY A 281 2.60 -14.18 16.98
C GLY A 281 2.88 -15.01 15.72
N GLU A 282 2.32 -14.63 14.57
CA GLU A 282 2.54 -15.33 13.29
C GLU A 282 2.70 -14.33 12.13
N CYS A 283 3.48 -14.71 11.14
CA CYS A 283 3.61 -13.98 9.88
C CYS A 283 2.36 -14.13 9.03
N ARG A 284 2.11 -13.13 8.16
CA ARG A 284 0.99 -13.13 7.22
C ARG A 284 1.11 -14.29 6.23
N GLY A 285 2.33 -14.54 5.75
CA GLY A 285 2.67 -15.53 4.74
C GLY A 285 4.11 -16.03 4.91
N VAL A 286 4.64 -16.67 3.87
CA VAL A 286 5.99 -17.28 3.86
C VAL A 286 7.10 -16.28 3.48
N GLY A 287 6.80 -14.99 3.57
CA GLY A 287 7.74 -13.91 3.29
C GLY A 287 8.03 -13.74 1.79
N GLY A 288 9.22 -13.21 1.52
CA GLY A 288 9.69 -12.78 0.21
C GLY A 288 10.80 -11.77 0.41
N ILE A 289 10.73 -10.60 -0.23
CA ILE A 289 11.63 -9.48 0.04
C ILE A 289 10.84 -8.23 0.42
N PHE A 290 11.38 -7.44 1.35
CA PHE A 290 10.88 -6.13 1.71
C PHE A 290 12.05 -5.19 1.98
N PHE A 291 11.95 -3.97 1.46
CA PHE A 291 12.90 -2.90 1.69
C PHE A 291 12.21 -1.54 1.65
N ASP A 292 12.81 -0.60 2.34
CA ASP A 292 12.39 0.79 2.41
C ASP A 292 13.65 1.64 2.50
N ASP A 293 13.52 2.94 2.22
CA ASP A 293 14.59 3.91 2.41
C ASP A 293 15.91 3.56 1.66
N LEU A 294 15.83 2.93 0.47
CA LEU A 294 17.01 2.72 -0.38
C LEU A 294 17.36 4.00 -1.13
N ASP A 295 18.37 4.72 -0.64
CA ASP A 295 18.82 6.02 -1.12
C ASP A 295 20.30 6.04 -1.54
N ASP A 296 20.86 7.23 -1.68
CA ASP A 296 22.23 7.50 -2.11
C ASP A 296 23.31 6.98 -1.14
N SER A 297 22.93 6.56 0.07
CA SER A 297 23.85 5.93 1.02
C SER A 297 24.20 4.48 0.65
N GLU A 298 23.36 3.82 -0.15
CA GLU A 298 23.55 2.42 -0.56
C GLU A 298 24.18 2.33 -1.97
N ARG A 299 23.57 3.02 -2.95
CA ARG A 299 23.98 3.09 -4.37
C ARG A 299 23.47 4.38 -5.02
N ASP A 300 24.01 4.76 -6.17
CA ASP A 300 23.45 5.86 -6.95
C ASP A 300 22.03 5.55 -7.47
N GLN A 301 21.35 6.60 -7.93
CA GLN A 301 19.94 6.55 -8.32
C GLN A 301 19.69 5.61 -9.50
N ASP A 302 20.61 5.55 -10.47
CA ASP A 302 20.48 4.71 -11.66
C ASP A 302 20.66 3.23 -11.34
N ASN A 303 21.69 2.89 -10.55
CA ASN A 303 21.91 1.51 -10.10
C ASN A 303 20.78 1.02 -9.19
N THR A 304 20.26 1.90 -8.31
CA THR A 304 19.10 1.55 -7.48
C THR A 304 17.86 1.35 -8.34
N PHE A 305 17.63 2.20 -9.35
CA PHE A 305 16.51 2.03 -10.27
C PHE A 305 16.61 0.72 -11.07
N ALA A 306 17.81 0.34 -11.54
CA ALA A 306 18.03 -0.94 -12.21
C ALA A 306 17.65 -2.13 -11.32
N PHE A 307 17.99 -2.08 -10.03
CA PHE A 307 17.57 -3.08 -9.03
C PHE A 307 16.04 -3.15 -8.92
N ILE A 308 15.35 -2.00 -8.81
CA ILE A 308 13.88 -1.96 -8.78
C ILE A 308 13.27 -2.54 -10.06
N GLN A 309 13.89 -2.28 -11.22
CA GLN A 309 13.41 -2.83 -12.49
C GLN A 309 13.49 -4.35 -12.51
N ASP A 310 14.60 -4.93 -12.09
CA ASP A 310 14.78 -6.38 -12.07
C ASP A 310 13.87 -7.05 -11.03
N CYS A 311 13.74 -6.45 -9.84
CA CYS A 311 12.83 -6.95 -8.82
C CYS A 311 11.37 -6.91 -9.27
N LEU A 312 10.89 -5.82 -9.89
CA LEU A 312 9.52 -5.76 -10.41
C LEU A 312 9.31 -6.76 -11.56
N LYS A 313 10.27 -6.89 -12.49
CA LYS A 313 10.19 -7.86 -13.61
C LYS A 313 10.24 -9.31 -13.13
N SER A 314 10.87 -9.57 -11.99
CA SER A 314 10.94 -10.92 -11.39
C SER A 314 9.59 -11.45 -10.89
N PHE A 315 8.57 -10.59 -10.74
CA PHE A 315 7.25 -10.97 -10.25
C PHE A 315 6.55 -12.04 -11.10
N LEU A 316 6.45 -11.83 -12.42
CA LEU A 316 5.75 -12.79 -13.27
C LEU A 316 6.47 -14.15 -13.29
N PRO A 317 7.80 -14.23 -13.46
CA PRO A 317 8.54 -15.48 -13.31
C PRO A 317 8.40 -16.13 -11.93
N SER A 318 8.28 -15.36 -10.84
CA SER A 318 8.17 -15.92 -9.49
C SER A 318 6.76 -16.44 -9.17
N TYR A 319 5.71 -15.80 -9.70
CA TYR A 319 4.32 -16.12 -9.32
C TYR A 319 3.57 -16.98 -10.36
N MET A 320 3.71 -16.69 -11.66
CA MET A 320 2.89 -17.36 -12.69
C MET A 320 3.08 -18.89 -12.71
N PRO A 321 4.30 -19.44 -12.60
CA PRO A 321 4.48 -20.89 -12.54
C PRO A 321 3.80 -21.53 -11.33
N ILE A 322 3.75 -20.83 -10.19
CA ILE A 322 3.04 -21.30 -8.99
C ILE A 322 1.54 -21.30 -9.28
N LEU A 323 1.00 -20.20 -9.79
CA LEU A 323 -0.42 -20.08 -10.08
C LEU A 323 -0.90 -21.17 -11.05
N GLU A 324 -0.19 -21.41 -12.14
CA GLU A 324 -0.53 -22.44 -13.13
C GLU A 324 -0.56 -23.85 -12.53
N ARG A 325 0.36 -24.17 -11.61
CA ARG A 325 0.37 -25.48 -10.93
C ARG A 325 -0.83 -25.66 -9.99
N ARG A 326 -1.33 -24.58 -9.40
CA ARG A 326 -2.26 -24.65 -8.25
C ARG A 326 -3.70 -24.28 -8.58
N LYS A 327 -3.93 -23.42 -9.59
CA LYS A 327 -5.26 -22.83 -9.86
C LYS A 327 -6.37 -23.85 -10.14
N ASP A 328 -6.02 -25.00 -10.75
CA ASP A 328 -6.99 -26.03 -11.15
C ASP A 328 -7.03 -27.25 -10.22
N MET A 329 -6.29 -27.23 -9.09
CA MET A 329 -6.29 -28.34 -8.14
C MET A 329 -7.69 -28.53 -7.52
N PRO A 330 -8.18 -29.77 -7.34
CA PRO A 330 -9.41 -30.00 -6.59
C PRO A 330 -9.22 -29.56 -5.13
N PHE A 331 -10.29 -29.03 -4.53
CA PHE A 331 -10.28 -28.64 -3.12
C PHE A 331 -11.61 -28.96 -2.44
N THR A 332 -11.58 -29.19 -1.14
CA THR A 332 -12.78 -29.45 -0.33
C THR A 332 -13.39 -28.16 0.24
N LYS A 333 -14.61 -28.26 0.77
CA LYS A 333 -15.25 -27.12 1.44
C LYS A 333 -14.44 -26.66 2.66
N GLU A 334 -13.87 -27.60 3.40
CA GLU A 334 -13.04 -27.34 4.58
C GLU A 334 -11.76 -26.58 4.19
N GLU A 335 -11.14 -26.93 3.07
CA GLU A 335 -9.97 -26.22 2.55
C GLU A 335 -10.30 -24.80 2.10
N LYS A 336 -11.49 -24.58 1.52
CA LYS A 336 -11.99 -23.24 1.20
C LYS A 336 -12.29 -22.44 2.47
N GLU A 337 -12.89 -23.05 3.49
CA GLU A 337 -13.11 -22.40 4.80
C GLU A 337 -11.79 -22.00 5.46
N TRP A 338 -10.75 -22.84 5.39
CA TRP A 338 -9.43 -22.50 5.89
C TRP A 338 -8.83 -21.29 5.15
N GLN A 339 -8.95 -21.23 3.82
CA GLN A 339 -8.55 -20.04 3.06
C GLN A 339 -9.25 -18.77 3.58
N GLN A 340 -10.54 -18.84 3.92
CA GLN A 340 -11.27 -17.69 4.47
C GLN A 340 -10.72 -17.24 5.83
N ILE A 341 -10.31 -18.17 6.68
CA ILE A 341 -9.67 -17.89 7.96
C ILE A 341 -8.29 -17.24 7.75
N ARG A 342 -7.49 -17.76 6.81
CA ARG A 342 -6.19 -17.16 6.45
C ARG A 342 -6.34 -15.76 5.85
N ARG A 343 -7.36 -15.53 5.02
CA ARG A 343 -7.72 -14.20 4.51
C ARG A 343 -8.15 -13.24 5.63
N GLY A 344 -8.81 -13.74 6.67
CA GLY A 344 -9.05 -12.97 7.90
C GLY A 344 -7.75 -12.43 8.52
N LYS A 345 -6.68 -13.24 8.54
CA LYS A 345 -5.34 -12.81 8.99
C LYS A 345 -4.68 -11.80 8.07
N TYR A 346 -4.95 -11.89 6.77
CA TYR A 346 -4.51 -10.89 5.80
C TYR A 346 -5.17 -9.53 6.06
N VAL A 347 -6.48 -9.53 6.31
CA VAL A 347 -7.24 -8.32 6.67
C VAL A 347 -6.78 -7.74 8.02
N GLU A 348 -6.56 -8.59 9.03
CA GLU A 348 -6.00 -8.17 10.33
C GLU A 348 -4.69 -7.41 10.13
N PHE A 349 -3.78 -7.92 9.29
CA PHE A 349 -2.52 -7.24 9.01
C PHE A 349 -2.72 -5.88 8.34
N ASN A 350 -3.47 -5.85 7.23
CA ASN A 350 -3.61 -4.64 6.41
C ASN A 350 -4.29 -3.50 7.18
N LEU A 351 -5.23 -3.79 8.08
CA LEU A 351 -5.96 -2.75 8.82
C LEU A 351 -5.30 -2.34 10.13
N VAL A 352 -4.45 -3.19 10.72
CA VAL A 352 -3.84 -2.93 12.04
C VAL A 352 -2.37 -2.54 11.95
N HIS A 353 -1.59 -3.17 11.08
CA HIS A 353 -0.13 -3.06 11.06
C HIS A 353 0.43 -2.39 9.81
N ASP A 354 -0.25 -2.49 8.67
CA ASP A 354 0.28 -1.98 7.40
C ASP A 354 0.40 -0.45 7.42
N ARG A 355 1.64 0.02 7.31
CA ARG A 355 1.98 1.45 7.29
C ARG A 355 1.39 2.14 6.07
N GLY A 356 1.38 1.46 4.91
CA GLY A 356 0.89 2.01 3.65
C GLY A 356 -0.61 2.28 3.69
N THR A 357 -1.39 1.28 4.12
CA THR A 357 -2.85 1.39 4.29
C THR A 357 -3.21 2.47 5.31
N ALA A 358 -2.57 2.47 6.48
CA ALA A 358 -2.82 3.49 7.50
C ALA A 358 -2.50 4.91 6.99
N PHE A 359 -1.36 5.11 6.34
CA PHE A 359 -0.99 6.41 5.77
C PHE A 359 -1.99 6.88 4.70
N GLY A 360 -2.38 5.98 3.78
CA GLY A 360 -3.33 6.31 2.71
C GLY A 360 -4.70 6.73 3.24
N LEU A 361 -5.25 5.98 4.20
CA LEU A 361 -6.58 6.27 4.78
C LEU A 361 -6.60 7.56 5.62
N ASN A 362 -5.48 7.91 6.25
CA ASN A 362 -5.36 9.13 7.04
C ASN A 362 -4.94 10.36 6.20
N THR A 363 -4.61 10.19 4.93
CA THR A 363 -4.24 11.29 4.03
C THR A 363 -5.48 11.85 3.32
N PRO A 364 -5.88 13.11 3.56
CA PRO A 364 -7.07 13.71 2.94
C PRO A 364 -7.02 13.68 1.41
N GLY A 365 -8.18 13.39 0.80
CA GLY A 365 -8.30 13.33 -0.66
C GLY A 365 -7.63 12.11 -1.31
N SER A 366 -7.22 11.11 -0.52
CA SER A 366 -6.78 9.82 -1.06
C SER A 366 -7.97 9.00 -1.56
N ARG A 367 -7.78 8.25 -2.64
CA ARG A 367 -8.82 7.38 -3.19
C ARG A 367 -8.93 6.11 -2.36
N VAL A 368 -9.85 6.11 -1.39
CA VAL A 368 -10.08 5.00 -0.45
C VAL A 368 -10.26 3.66 -1.17
N GLU A 369 -11.02 3.63 -2.27
CA GLU A 369 -11.23 2.41 -3.07
C GLU A 369 -9.93 1.84 -3.68
N SER A 370 -8.94 2.69 -3.99
CA SER A 370 -7.63 2.21 -4.46
C SER A 370 -6.81 1.60 -3.31
N ILE A 371 -6.95 2.13 -2.09
CA ILE A 371 -6.23 1.65 -0.91
C ILE A 371 -6.80 0.29 -0.46
N LEU A 372 -8.12 0.19 -0.37
CA LEU A 372 -8.83 -1.00 0.09
C LEU A 372 -8.99 -2.08 -1.00
N MET A 373 -8.47 -1.83 -2.20
CA MET A 373 -8.34 -2.83 -3.26
C MET A 373 -7.57 -4.08 -2.78
N SER A 374 -6.65 -3.91 -1.81
CA SER A 374 -5.86 -4.96 -1.19
C SER A 374 -6.68 -5.96 -0.36
N LEU A 375 -7.92 -5.65 0.02
CA LEU A 375 -8.74 -6.55 0.83
C LEU A 375 -9.37 -7.64 -0.05
N PRO A 376 -9.42 -8.90 0.41
CA PRO A 376 -10.09 -9.98 -0.31
C PRO A 376 -11.59 -9.74 -0.42
N LEU A 377 -12.23 -10.40 -1.38
CA LEU A 377 -13.69 -10.32 -1.54
C LEU A 377 -14.42 -10.91 -0.32
N THR A 378 -13.89 -12.01 0.22
CA THR A 378 -14.43 -12.70 1.40
C THR A 378 -13.33 -13.05 2.41
N ALA A 379 -13.69 -13.04 3.69
CA ALA A 379 -12.86 -13.47 4.81
C ALA A 379 -13.74 -13.96 5.97
N THR A 380 -13.19 -14.76 6.89
CA THR A 380 -13.94 -15.29 8.04
C THR A 380 -13.12 -15.23 9.32
N TRP A 381 -13.78 -14.92 10.43
CA TRP A 381 -13.22 -14.98 11.79
C TRP A 381 -14.02 -16.00 12.61
N LYS A 382 -13.34 -17.06 13.06
CA LYS A 382 -13.90 -18.06 13.98
C LYS A 382 -13.30 -17.86 15.37
N TYR A 383 -14.14 -17.82 16.40
CA TYR A 383 -13.71 -17.64 17.80
C TYR A 383 -12.85 -18.83 18.24
N MET A 384 -11.66 -18.56 18.78
CA MET A 384 -10.72 -19.57 19.31
C MET A 384 -10.45 -20.75 18.36
N HIS A 385 -10.45 -20.50 17.04
CA HIS A 385 -10.15 -21.55 16.07
C HIS A 385 -8.65 -21.85 16.04
N GLU A 386 -8.32 -23.13 16.23
CA GLU A 386 -6.99 -23.70 16.01
C GLU A 386 -7.09 -24.83 14.99
N PRO A 387 -6.12 -24.97 14.08
CA PRO A 387 -6.10 -26.07 13.13
C PRO A 387 -5.88 -27.41 13.85
N ALA A 388 -6.34 -28.50 13.23
CA ALA A 388 -6.21 -29.83 13.81
C ALA A 388 -4.72 -30.23 13.94
N PRO A 389 -4.30 -30.89 15.03
CA PRO A 389 -2.92 -31.35 15.18
C PRO A 389 -2.47 -32.23 14.01
N LYS A 390 -1.24 -32.02 13.54
CA LYS A 390 -0.62 -32.76 12.41
C LYS A 390 -1.33 -32.57 11.07
N SER A 391 -2.22 -31.59 10.94
CA SER A 391 -2.86 -31.25 9.67
C SER A 391 -1.97 -30.37 8.78
N ARG A 392 -2.38 -30.20 7.52
CA ARG A 392 -1.67 -29.31 6.58
C ARG A 392 -1.79 -27.84 7.00
N GLU A 393 -2.90 -27.48 7.61
CA GLU A 393 -3.18 -26.16 8.19
C GLU A 393 -2.25 -25.85 9.36
N GLN A 394 -2.07 -26.81 10.29
CA GLN A 394 -1.13 -26.67 11.40
C GLN A 394 0.31 -26.51 10.90
N ARG A 395 0.71 -27.32 9.90
CA ARG A 395 2.04 -27.21 9.28
C ARG A 395 2.32 -25.82 8.72
N LEU A 396 1.33 -25.18 8.10
CA LEU A 396 1.50 -23.79 7.65
C LEU A 396 1.69 -22.86 8.87
N VAL A 397 0.80 -22.93 9.86
CA VAL A 397 0.85 -22.04 11.05
C VAL A 397 2.19 -22.14 11.78
N ASP A 398 2.77 -23.33 11.90
CA ASP A 398 4.08 -23.52 12.52
C ASP A 398 5.18 -22.72 11.79
N VAL A 399 5.20 -22.78 10.45
CA VAL A 399 6.14 -22.00 9.63
C VAL A 399 5.87 -20.50 9.71
N LEU A 400 4.61 -20.09 9.90
CA LEU A 400 4.29 -18.67 10.05
C LEU A 400 4.71 -18.12 11.43
N ARG A 401 4.68 -18.95 12.48
CA ARG A 401 5.17 -18.59 13.82
C ARG A 401 6.69 -18.56 13.87
N GLU A 402 7.33 -19.46 13.16
CA GLU A 402 8.79 -19.59 13.07
C GLU A 402 9.23 -19.55 11.60
N PRO A 403 9.39 -18.35 11.01
CA PRO A 403 9.86 -18.21 9.64
C PRO A 403 11.16 -18.97 9.42
N LYS A 404 11.23 -19.71 8.31
CA LYS A 404 12.41 -20.50 7.94
C LYS A 404 13.10 -19.92 6.71
N GLU A 405 14.32 -20.39 6.46
CA GLU A 405 15.02 -20.13 5.21
C GLU A 405 14.53 -21.09 4.12
N TRP A 406 14.34 -20.54 2.91
CA TRP A 406 13.84 -21.30 1.76
C TRP A 406 14.91 -21.59 0.71
N VAL A 407 15.98 -20.78 0.64
CA VAL A 407 17.05 -20.84 -0.39
C VAL A 407 18.41 -20.46 0.15
#